data_AF-D9VMD8-F1
#
_entry.id   AF-D9VMD8-F1
#
_cell.length_a   1.000
_cell.length_b   1.000
_cell.length_c   1.000
_cell.angle_alpha   90.00
_cell.angle_beta   90.00
_cell.angle_gamma   90.00
#
_symmetry.space_group_name_H-M   'P 1'
#
loop_
_entity.id
_entity.type
_entity.pdbx_description
1 polymer ?
#
loop_
_entity_poly.entity_id
_entity_poly.type
_entity_poly.pdbx_seq_one_letter_code
_entity_poly.pdbx_strand_id
1 'polypeptide(L)'
;MGSNAIAPPLVRRKTAGLRAALAVAVLGSAAVLAAPPTARAAEGTLGAAAAQSGRYFGAAIASGRLGDPAYTTIAGREFNSVTPENEMKIDATEPQQGRFDFSAGDRVHDWATRNGKQVRGHTLAWHSQQPGWMQNLGGGALRQAMTSHINGVMAHYKGKIVQWDVVNEAFADGTSGARRDSNLQRTGNDWIEVAFRTARAADPGAKLCYNDYNIENWTWAKTQAVYSMVRDFKQRGVPIDCVGFQSHFNNDSPYDSNFRTTLRSFAALGVDVAVTELDVQGAPAATYANVTNDCLAVPRCLGITVWGVRDTDSWRAEQSPLLFGGNGNKKPAYTSVLGALNAAGSSTPAPSPGSGPIRGAGSGRCLDVPGAVTTDGTQVNLWDCNNRTNQQWTHTAAGELRVYGDKCLDAAGTGNGTKVQIYGCWGGDNQKWRLNPDGSIVGVQSGLCLDAAANGTANGTLIQLHSCSNGGNQRWTRS
;
A
#
# COMPACT_ATOMS: atom_id res chain seq x y z
N MET A 1 58.45 55.81 10.70
CA MET A 1 58.78 57.07 10.02
C MET A 1 57.91 57.12 8.77
N GLY A 2 56.77 57.82 8.81
CA GLY A 2 56.65 59.18 8.26
C GLY A 2 56.32 59.10 6.77
N SER A 3 55.04 58.97 6.40
CA SER A 3 54.17 60.07 5.94
C SER A 3 54.62 60.75 4.64
N ASN A 4 53.73 60.79 3.64
CA ASN A 4 53.47 61.86 2.64
C ASN A 4 52.56 61.22 1.55
N ALA A 5 51.25 61.43 1.43
CA ALA A 5 50.41 62.64 1.37
C ALA A 5 50.49 63.40 0.01
N ILE A 6 49.31 63.41 -0.66
CA ILE A 6 48.73 64.48 -1.52
C ILE A 6 48.97 64.42 -3.06
N ALA A 7 48.01 63.79 -3.76
CA ALA A 7 46.95 64.35 -4.65
C ALA A 7 47.29 65.29 -5.85
N PRO A 8 46.33 65.60 -6.77
CA PRO A 8 46.30 65.30 -8.22
C PRO A 8 46.38 66.59 -9.09
N PRO A 9 46.17 66.58 -10.43
CA PRO A 9 44.85 67.00 -10.97
C PRO A 9 44.49 66.48 -12.40
N LEU A 10 43.21 66.17 -12.69
CA LEU A 10 42.21 66.91 -13.50
C LEU A 10 42.39 67.03 -15.04
N VAL A 11 41.38 66.48 -15.75
CA VAL A 11 40.56 67.13 -16.83
C VAL A 11 41.22 67.25 -18.23
N ARG A 12 40.68 66.74 -19.36
CA ARG A 12 39.46 67.16 -20.07
C ARG A 12 39.27 66.36 -21.39
N ARG A 13 38.00 66.24 -21.77
CA ARG A 13 37.35 65.68 -22.97
C ARG A 13 37.93 66.07 -24.34
N LYS A 14 37.79 65.20 -25.37
CA LYS A 14 36.72 65.26 -26.41
C LYS A 14 36.87 64.18 -27.52
N THR A 15 35.81 63.38 -27.64
CA THR A 15 35.12 62.84 -28.85
C THR A 15 35.78 62.88 -30.23
N ALA A 16 35.83 61.73 -30.92
CA ALA A 16 35.09 61.43 -32.17
C ALA A 16 35.65 60.17 -32.86
N GLY A 17 34.79 59.41 -33.56
CA GLY A 17 35.22 58.58 -34.70
C GLY A 17 34.85 57.10 -34.61
N LEU A 18 33.86 56.72 -35.42
CA LEU A 18 33.21 55.42 -35.56
C LEU A 18 34.10 54.26 -36.07
N ARG A 19 33.73 53.06 -35.59
CA ARG A 19 33.67 51.74 -36.28
C ARG A 19 34.97 51.01 -36.61
N ALA A 20 35.26 50.00 -35.80
CA ALA A 20 35.71 48.70 -36.26
C ALA A 20 34.91 47.62 -35.52
N ALA A 21 34.15 46.82 -36.27
CA ALA A 21 33.42 45.68 -35.76
C ALA A 21 34.42 44.57 -35.42
N LEU A 22 34.50 44.18 -34.14
CA LEU A 22 35.11 42.92 -33.74
C LEU A 22 33.97 41.96 -33.38
N ALA A 23 33.81 40.94 -34.23
CA ALA A 23 32.97 39.79 -33.95
C ALA A 23 33.58 39.02 -32.76
N VAL A 24 32.96 39.14 -31.59
CA VAL A 24 33.21 38.21 -30.48
C VAL A 24 32.36 36.98 -30.74
N ALA A 25 33.02 35.89 -31.13
CA ALA A 25 32.44 34.56 -31.12
C ALA A 25 32.12 34.19 -29.67
N VAL A 26 30.86 34.37 -29.27
CA VAL A 26 30.34 33.77 -28.03
C VAL A 26 30.16 32.30 -28.32
N LEU A 27 31.07 31.47 -27.78
CA LEU A 27 30.84 30.05 -27.58
C LEU A 27 29.60 29.92 -26.69
N GLY A 28 28.45 29.69 -27.33
CA GLY A 28 27.23 29.29 -26.67
C GLY A 28 27.41 27.90 -26.09
N SER A 29 27.92 27.81 -24.87
CA SER A 29 27.78 26.63 -24.04
C SER A 29 26.29 26.47 -23.74
N ALA A 30 25.57 25.74 -24.59
CA ALA A 30 24.26 25.22 -24.24
C ALA A 30 24.47 24.24 -23.08
N ALA A 31 24.41 24.76 -21.85
CA ALA A 31 24.15 23.95 -20.69
C ALA A 31 22.75 23.35 -20.93
N VAL A 32 22.72 22.13 -21.46
CA VAL A 32 21.56 21.28 -21.37
C VAL A 32 21.39 21.05 -19.87
N LEU A 33 20.56 21.89 -19.24
CA LEU A 33 19.91 21.56 -17.99
C LEU A 33 19.18 20.25 -18.28
N ALA A 34 19.84 19.14 -17.96
CA ALA A 34 19.15 17.88 -17.80
C ALA A 34 18.15 18.15 -16.68
N ALA A 35 16.90 18.43 -17.08
CA ALA A 35 15.80 18.45 -16.15
C ALA A 35 15.89 17.13 -15.38
N PRO A 36 15.81 17.15 -14.04
CA PRO A 36 15.67 15.91 -13.30
C PRO A 36 14.53 15.13 -13.94
N PRO A 37 14.65 13.80 -14.13
CA PRO A 37 13.60 13.02 -14.75
C PRO A 37 12.28 13.40 -14.08
N THR A 38 11.31 13.85 -14.89
CA THR A 38 10.03 14.34 -14.39
C THR A 38 9.47 13.34 -13.38
N ALA A 39 9.01 13.85 -12.23
CA ALA A 39 8.49 13.10 -11.08
C ALA A 39 7.27 12.18 -11.37
N ARG A 40 6.93 11.91 -12.64
CA ARG A 40 5.86 11.00 -13.05
C ARG A 40 6.15 9.52 -12.84
N ALA A 41 7.40 9.11 -12.60
CA ALA A 41 7.70 7.73 -12.21
C ALA A 41 7.18 7.40 -10.80
N ALA A 42 6.97 8.41 -9.95
CA ALA A 42 6.50 8.24 -8.57
C ALA A 42 4.99 7.94 -8.47
N GLU A 43 4.17 8.27 -9.49
CA GLU A 43 2.73 7.96 -9.49
C GLU A 43 2.43 6.44 -9.69
N GLY A 44 3.46 5.62 -9.93
CA GLY A 44 3.33 4.20 -10.26
C GLY A 44 3.55 3.19 -9.12
N THR A 45 3.75 3.64 -7.87
CA THR A 45 4.01 2.75 -6.71
C THR A 45 3.11 3.06 -5.52
N LEU A 46 2.85 2.06 -4.67
CA LEU A 46 1.87 2.19 -3.57
C LEU A 46 2.26 3.25 -2.54
N GLY A 47 3.51 3.23 -2.06
CA GLY A 47 4.00 4.17 -1.05
C GLY A 47 3.99 5.61 -1.54
N ALA A 48 4.41 5.86 -2.78
CA ALA A 48 4.40 7.20 -3.36
C ALA A 48 2.97 7.70 -3.64
N ALA A 49 2.06 6.81 -4.09
CA ALA A 49 0.64 7.15 -4.25
C ALA A 49 -0.03 7.51 -2.90
N ALA A 50 0.23 6.73 -1.85
CA ALA A 50 -0.28 7.05 -0.50
C ALA A 50 0.25 8.40 0.02
N ALA A 51 1.53 8.70 -0.25
CA ALA A 51 2.17 9.94 0.19
C ALA A 51 1.54 11.20 -0.41
N GLN A 52 0.88 11.12 -1.57
CA GLN A 52 0.12 12.25 -2.16
C GLN A 52 -0.99 12.75 -1.23
N SER A 53 -1.51 11.88 -0.35
CA SER A 53 -2.53 12.21 0.64
C SER A 53 -1.97 12.36 2.06
N GLY A 54 -0.63 12.44 2.21
CA GLY A 54 0.04 12.50 3.51
C GLY A 54 0.07 11.18 4.29
N ARG A 55 -0.13 10.04 3.61
CA ARG A 55 -0.21 8.70 4.22
C ARG A 55 0.97 7.81 3.81
N TYR A 56 1.15 6.70 4.52
CA TYR A 56 2.08 5.64 4.12
C TYR A 56 1.35 4.43 3.50
N PHE A 57 2.09 3.66 2.71
CA PHE A 57 1.74 2.29 2.36
C PHE A 57 2.93 1.37 2.68
N GLY A 58 2.72 0.42 3.57
CA GLY A 58 3.77 -0.44 4.13
C GLY A 58 3.56 -1.92 3.87
N ALA A 59 4.58 -2.70 4.25
CA ALA A 59 4.50 -4.15 4.29
C ALA A 59 5.22 -4.74 5.51
N ALA A 60 4.79 -5.93 5.93
CA ALA A 60 5.57 -6.76 6.84
C ALA A 60 6.84 -7.27 6.16
N ILE A 61 7.99 -7.16 6.84
CA ILE A 61 9.31 -7.56 6.33
C ILE A 61 9.91 -8.64 7.21
N ALA A 62 10.30 -9.75 6.58
CA ALA A 62 11.02 -10.84 7.21
C ALA A 62 12.52 -10.73 6.92
N SER A 63 13.34 -10.69 7.97
CA SER A 63 14.81 -10.60 7.88
C SER A 63 15.41 -11.73 7.05
N GLY A 64 14.89 -12.96 7.17
CA GLY A 64 15.32 -14.13 6.41
C GLY A 64 15.06 -14.03 4.90
N ARG A 65 14.20 -13.10 4.45
CA ARG A 65 13.90 -12.85 3.03
C ARG A 65 14.73 -11.72 2.42
N LEU A 66 15.52 -10.99 3.21
CA LEU A 66 16.31 -9.86 2.72
C LEU A 66 17.46 -10.28 1.78
N GLY A 67 17.79 -11.56 1.72
CA GLY A 67 18.73 -12.13 0.74
C GLY A 67 18.09 -12.46 -0.62
N ASP A 68 16.75 -12.42 -0.75
CA ASP A 68 16.04 -12.66 -2.00
C ASP A 68 15.93 -11.34 -2.82
N PRO A 69 16.59 -11.23 -3.99
CA PRO A 69 16.53 -10.02 -4.80
C PRO A 69 15.13 -9.70 -5.34
N ALA A 70 14.31 -10.71 -5.63
CA ALA A 70 12.94 -10.50 -6.11
C ALA A 70 12.07 -9.91 -5.01
N TYR A 71 12.21 -10.42 -3.78
CA TYR A 71 11.55 -9.89 -2.59
C TYR A 71 11.94 -8.42 -2.33
N THR A 72 13.24 -8.16 -2.21
CA THR A 72 13.76 -6.83 -1.88
C THR A 72 13.55 -5.80 -2.98
N THR A 73 13.51 -6.21 -4.25
CA THR A 73 13.17 -5.32 -5.38
C THR A 73 11.73 -4.83 -5.28
N ILE A 74 10.78 -5.73 -5.00
CA ILE A 74 9.37 -5.34 -4.83
C ILE A 74 9.22 -4.49 -3.57
N ALA A 75 9.73 -4.98 -2.43
CA ALA A 75 9.58 -4.32 -1.15
C ALA A 75 10.25 -2.93 -1.12
N GLY A 76 11.43 -2.83 -1.72
CA GLY A 76 12.20 -1.59 -1.86
C GLY A 76 11.46 -0.55 -2.70
N ARG A 77 10.84 -0.97 -3.81
CA ARG A 77 10.12 -0.10 -4.75
C ARG A 77 8.76 0.37 -4.24
N GLU A 78 7.97 -0.54 -3.66
CA GLU A 78 6.53 -0.32 -3.50
C GLU A 78 6.14 0.31 -2.16
N PHE A 79 6.97 0.15 -1.12
CA PHE A 79 6.59 0.50 0.24
C PHE A 79 7.48 1.61 0.83
N ASN A 80 6.88 2.51 1.60
CA ASN A 80 7.55 3.58 2.35
C ASN A 80 7.42 3.43 3.88
N SER A 81 6.82 2.32 4.33
CA SER A 81 6.74 1.92 5.73
C SER A 81 6.99 0.42 5.87
N VAL A 82 7.58 0.00 6.98
CA VAL A 82 7.96 -1.38 7.28
C VAL A 82 7.53 -1.75 8.69
N THR A 83 7.01 -2.96 8.85
CA THR A 83 6.87 -3.62 10.15
C THR A 83 7.74 -4.89 10.13
N PRO A 84 8.67 -5.11 11.06
CA PRO A 84 9.34 -6.40 11.19
C PRO A 84 8.30 -7.47 11.56
N GLU A 85 8.19 -8.51 10.76
CA GLU A 85 7.10 -9.51 10.90
C GLU A 85 7.19 -10.26 12.23
N ASN A 86 8.42 -10.57 12.67
CA ASN A 86 8.67 -11.27 13.92
C ASN A 86 9.85 -10.71 14.72
N GLU A 87 10.76 -10.00 14.08
CA GLU A 87 12.09 -9.69 14.61
C GLU A 87 12.11 -8.66 15.73
N MET A 88 10.99 -7.98 15.99
CA MET A 88 10.82 -7.07 17.12
C MET A 88 9.80 -7.59 18.17
N LYS A 89 9.39 -8.86 18.07
CA LYS A 89 8.56 -9.51 19.10
C LYS A 89 9.37 -9.87 20.34
N ILE A 90 8.67 -10.26 21.40
CA ILE A 90 9.24 -10.44 22.74
C ILE A 90 10.30 -11.55 22.75
N ASP A 91 9.99 -12.70 22.15
CA ASP A 91 10.90 -13.84 22.06
C ASP A 91 12.16 -13.55 21.25
N ALA A 92 12.03 -12.80 20.16
CA ALA A 92 13.13 -12.39 19.31
C ALA A 92 14.06 -11.38 20.01
N THR A 93 13.48 -10.43 20.74
CA THR A 93 14.23 -9.30 21.33
C THR A 93 14.74 -9.58 22.74
N GLU A 94 14.12 -10.49 23.49
CA GLU A 94 14.57 -10.88 24.84
C GLU A 94 14.49 -12.42 25.02
N PRO A 95 15.34 -13.19 24.30
CA PRO A 95 15.28 -14.65 24.32
C PRO A 95 15.53 -15.28 25.70
N GLN A 96 16.26 -14.57 26.57
CA GLN A 96 16.45 -14.93 27.98
C GLN A 96 16.20 -13.70 28.85
N GLN A 97 15.60 -13.87 30.03
CA GLN A 97 15.24 -12.74 30.90
C GLN A 97 16.45 -11.83 31.18
N GLY A 98 16.31 -10.55 30.87
CA GLY A 98 17.33 -9.51 31.01
C GLY A 98 18.46 -9.56 29.96
N ARG A 99 18.40 -10.47 28.98
CA ARG A 99 19.38 -10.57 27.89
C ARG A 99 18.70 -10.29 26.56
N PHE A 100 18.88 -9.06 26.10
CA PHE A 100 18.33 -8.61 24.82
C PHE A 100 19.19 -9.03 23.63
N ASP A 101 18.53 -9.36 22.52
CA ASP A 101 19.14 -9.59 21.21
C ASP A 101 18.38 -8.77 20.16
N PHE A 102 19.02 -7.76 19.61
CA PHE A 102 18.41 -6.90 18.58
C PHE A 102 18.88 -7.24 17.17
N SER A 103 19.70 -8.27 16.98
CA SER A 103 20.36 -8.54 15.70
C SER A 103 19.38 -8.72 14.54
N ALA A 104 18.28 -9.43 14.75
CA ALA A 104 17.26 -9.64 13.73
C ALA A 104 16.45 -8.36 13.47
N GLY A 105 16.05 -7.65 14.53
CA GLY A 105 15.29 -6.41 14.44
C GLY A 105 16.09 -5.30 13.74
N ASP A 106 17.37 -5.16 14.09
CA ASP A 106 18.31 -4.19 13.50
C ASP A 106 18.51 -4.48 12.00
N ARG A 107 18.60 -5.75 11.58
CA ARG A 107 18.68 -6.10 10.15
C ARG A 107 17.49 -5.53 9.36
N VAL A 108 16.28 -5.64 9.89
CA VAL A 108 15.07 -5.11 9.23
C VAL A 108 15.02 -3.58 9.32
N HIS A 109 15.27 -3.02 10.49
CA HIS A 109 15.30 -1.57 10.72
C HIS A 109 16.32 -0.87 9.80
N ASP A 110 17.54 -1.40 9.72
CA ASP A 110 18.62 -0.82 8.92
C ASP A 110 18.33 -0.97 7.44
N TRP A 111 17.72 -2.06 7.02
CA TRP A 111 17.23 -2.21 5.64
C TRP A 111 16.15 -1.17 5.32
N ALA A 112 15.18 -0.98 6.23
CA ALA A 112 14.12 0.02 6.07
C ALA A 112 14.71 1.43 5.95
N THR A 113 15.59 1.81 6.86
CA THR A 113 16.25 3.13 6.90
C THR A 113 17.06 3.39 5.63
N ARG A 114 17.91 2.43 5.21
CA ARG A 114 18.71 2.55 3.97
C ARG A 114 17.86 2.68 2.71
N ASN A 115 16.62 2.17 2.74
CA ASN A 115 15.67 2.22 1.63
C ASN A 115 14.58 3.30 1.83
N GLY A 116 14.82 4.28 2.71
CA GLY A 116 13.96 5.46 2.88
C GLY A 116 12.58 5.15 3.45
N LYS A 117 12.47 4.15 4.32
CA LYS A 117 11.19 3.68 4.88
C LYS A 117 11.09 4.03 6.36
N GLN A 118 9.91 4.41 6.80
CA GLN A 118 9.58 4.49 8.23
C GLN A 118 9.40 3.09 8.81
N VAL A 119 9.52 2.95 10.13
CA VAL A 119 9.37 1.66 10.82
C VAL A 119 8.27 1.75 11.88
N ARG A 120 7.34 0.77 11.83
CA ARG A 120 6.43 0.46 12.94
C ARG A 120 7.07 -0.67 13.78
N GLY A 121 7.24 -0.43 15.06
CA GLY A 121 7.74 -1.44 16.00
C GLY A 121 6.60 -2.36 16.44
N HIS A 122 6.83 -3.67 16.36
CA HIS A 122 5.83 -4.70 16.63
C HIS A 122 6.50 -5.93 17.27
N THR A 123 6.18 -6.31 18.51
CA THR A 123 5.28 -5.67 19.49
C THR A 123 5.84 -5.86 20.91
N LEU A 124 5.52 -4.94 21.83
CA LEU A 124 6.19 -4.86 23.13
C LEU A 124 5.54 -5.71 24.22
N ALA A 125 4.21 -5.87 24.22
CA ALA A 125 3.51 -6.65 25.25
C ALA A 125 2.32 -7.39 24.66
N TRP A 126 2.42 -8.71 24.61
CA TRP A 126 1.44 -9.59 23.99
C TRP A 126 1.45 -10.96 24.66
N HIS A 127 0.33 -11.68 24.58
CA HIS A 127 0.19 -13.01 25.16
C HIS A 127 0.84 -14.11 24.32
N SER A 128 0.96 -13.90 23.00
CA SER A 128 1.57 -14.84 22.07
C SER A 128 3.06 -14.54 21.86
N GLN A 129 3.78 -15.53 21.31
CA GLN A 129 5.23 -15.45 21.01
C GLN A 129 6.06 -14.86 22.16
N GLN A 130 5.68 -15.19 23.40
CA GLN A 130 6.51 -14.93 24.56
C GLN A 130 7.64 -15.95 24.61
N PRO A 131 8.86 -15.58 25.02
CA PRO A 131 9.90 -16.55 25.30
C PRO A 131 9.49 -17.44 26.47
N GLY A 132 9.99 -18.67 26.51
CA GLY A 132 9.57 -19.65 27.52
C GLY A 132 9.75 -19.18 28.97
N TRP A 133 10.73 -18.32 29.24
CA TRP A 133 10.91 -17.73 30.57
C TRP A 133 9.73 -16.83 30.97
N MET A 134 9.19 -16.03 30.05
CA MET A 134 8.08 -15.10 30.32
C MET A 134 6.74 -15.85 30.43
N GLN A 135 6.54 -16.90 29.62
CA GLN A 135 5.35 -17.76 29.70
C GLN A 135 5.16 -18.37 31.10
N ASN A 136 6.27 -18.67 31.78
CA ASN A 136 6.28 -19.28 33.12
C ASN A 136 6.14 -18.27 34.28
N LEU A 137 6.08 -16.97 34.00
CA LEU A 137 5.89 -15.95 35.01
C LEU A 137 4.40 -15.64 35.27
N GLY A 138 4.12 -15.10 36.45
CA GLY A 138 2.81 -14.56 36.83
C GLY A 138 2.93 -13.46 37.88
N GLY A 139 1.81 -12.82 38.20
CA GLY A 139 1.72 -11.79 39.25
C GLY A 139 2.72 -10.64 39.08
N GLY A 140 3.29 -10.18 40.21
CA GLY A 140 4.22 -9.04 40.23
C GLY A 140 5.51 -9.27 39.43
N ALA A 141 6.02 -10.51 39.39
CA ALA A 141 7.22 -10.84 38.63
C ALA A 141 7.01 -10.67 37.13
N LEU A 142 5.87 -11.14 36.59
CA LEU A 142 5.52 -10.91 35.19
C LEU A 142 5.28 -9.43 34.90
N ARG A 143 4.64 -8.70 35.82
CA ARG A 143 4.41 -7.27 35.66
C ARG A 143 5.73 -6.49 35.53
N GLN A 144 6.72 -6.82 36.36
CA GLN A 144 8.05 -6.23 36.30
C GLN A 144 8.81 -6.64 35.04
N ALA A 145 8.70 -7.90 34.62
CA ALA A 145 9.29 -8.36 33.37
C ALA A 145 8.73 -7.61 32.15
N MET A 146 7.41 -7.43 32.08
CA MET A 146 6.76 -6.67 31.01
C MET A 146 7.28 -5.22 30.93
N THR A 147 7.36 -4.50 32.06
CA THR A 147 7.86 -3.12 32.05
C THR A 147 9.36 -3.05 31.74
N SER A 148 10.15 -4.02 32.20
CA SER A 148 11.58 -4.12 31.88
C SER A 148 11.80 -4.38 30.39
N HIS A 149 11.01 -5.27 29.79
CA HIS A 149 11.03 -5.56 28.36
C HIS A 149 10.72 -4.31 27.53
N ILE A 150 9.61 -3.63 27.82
CA ILE A 150 9.21 -2.38 27.16
C ILE A 150 10.35 -1.37 27.20
N ASN A 151 10.94 -1.14 28.38
CA ASN A 151 12.05 -0.20 28.53
C ASN A 151 13.29 -0.62 27.73
N GLY A 152 13.68 -1.88 27.77
CA GLY A 152 14.88 -2.37 27.08
C GLY A 152 14.76 -2.24 25.56
N VAL A 153 13.65 -2.71 24.98
CA VAL A 153 13.41 -2.64 23.53
C VAL A 153 13.27 -1.19 23.06
N MET A 154 12.44 -0.38 23.74
CA MET A 154 12.25 1.01 23.34
C MET A 154 13.49 1.88 23.56
N ALA A 155 14.35 1.57 24.55
CA ALA A 155 15.62 2.27 24.73
C ALA A 155 16.57 2.06 23.54
N HIS A 156 16.65 0.83 23.02
CA HIS A 156 17.50 0.51 21.85
C HIS A 156 17.05 1.24 20.57
N TYR A 157 15.73 1.32 20.37
CA TYR A 157 15.12 1.95 19.19
C TYR A 157 14.64 3.39 19.39
N LYS A 158 15.02 4.05 20.51
CA LYS A 158 14.54 5.37 20.87
C LYS A 158 14.76 6.40 19.76
N GLY A 159 13.69 7.08 19.36
CA GLY A 159 13.69 8.10 18.29
C GLY A 159 13.81 7.56 16.87
N LYS A 160 13.80 6.24 16.67
CA LYS A 160 13.92 5.59 15.35
C LYS A 160 12.60 5.00 14.83
N ILE A 161 11.60 4.86 15.70
CA ILE A 161 10.32 4.19 15.42
C ILE A 161 9.20 5.22 15.43
N VAL A 162 8.39 5.25 14.37
CA VAL A 162 7.30 6.24 14.24
C VAL A 162 6.04 5.83 15.00
N GLN A 163 5.80 4.52 15.12
CA GLN A 163 4.65 3.92 15.79
C GLN A 163 5.08 2.63 16.49
N TRP A 164 4.67 2.45 17.74
CA TRP A 164 4.84 1.20 18.47
C TRP A 164 3.48 0.55 18.71
N ASP A 165 3.33 -0.71 18.31
CA ASP A 165 2.26 -1.56 18.83
C ASP A 165 2.68 -1.96 20.25
N VAL A 166 2.27 -1.16 21.24
CA VAL A 166 2.68 -1.33 22.64
C VAL A 166 2.03 -2.56 23.23
N VAL A 167 0.72 -2.71 22.97
CA VAL A 167 -0.05 -3.88 23.39
C VAL A 167 -0.75 -4.46 22.18
N ASN A 168 -0.64 -5.78 22.01
CA ASN A 168 -1.31 -6.53 20.95
C ASN A 168 -2.37 -7.48 21.54
N GLU A 169 -3.53 -7.59 20.90
CA GLU A 169 -4.56 -8.64 21.08
C GLU A 169 -5.01 -8.95 22.51
N ALA A 170 -5.29 -7.90 23.27
CA ALA A 170 -5.66 -8.02 24.68
C ALA A 170 -7.14 -8.40 24.91
N PHE A 171 -7.97 -8.44 23.86
CA PHE A 171 -9.38 -8.82 23.99
C PHE A 171 -9.64 -10.22 23.44
N ALA A 172 -10.56 -10.92 24.10
CA ALA A 172 -11.03 -12.23 23.71
C ALA A 172 -11.90 -12.12 22.44
N ASP A 173 -11.86 -13.17 21.64
CA ASP A 173 -12.76 -13.32 20.50
C ASP A 173 -14.17 -13.73 20.96
N GLY A 174 -15.15 -13.61 20.06
CA GLY A 174 -16.55 -13.92 20.34
C GLY A 174 -17.37 -12.74 20.83
N THR A 175 -18.42 -13.02 21.58
CA THR A 175 -19.51 -12.05 21.85
C THR A 175 -19.43 -11.35 23.22
N SER A 176 -18.45 -11.71 24.05
CA SER A 176 -18.40 -11.19 25.43
C SER A 176 -17.81 -9.78 25.54
N GLY A 177 -16.92 -9.39 24.62
CA GLY A 177 -16.10 -8.19 24.78
C GLY A 177 -15.13 -8.27 25.96
N ALA A 178 -14.87 -9.47 26.49
CA ALA A 178 -13.99 -9.67 27.63
C ALA A 178 -12.52 -9.46 27.25
N ARG A 179 -11.68 -9.19 28.25
CA ARG A 179 -10.23 -9.31 28.10
C ARG A 179 -9.86 -10.77 27.85
N ARG A 180 -8.84 -11.00 27.03
CA ARG A 180 -8.29 -12.33 26.79
C ARG A 180 -7.63 -12.86 28.05
N ASP A 181 -8.01 -14.06 28.49
CA ASP A 181 -7.30 -14.72 29.58
C ASP A 181 -5.86 -15.04 29.14
N SER A 182 -4.91 -14.51 29.87
CA SER A 182 -3.47 -14.61 29.62
C SER A 182 -2.71 -14.43 30.92
N ASN A 183 -1.45 -14.84 30.96
CA ASN A 183 -0.59 -14.55 32.10
C ASN A 183 -0.51 -13.03 32.39
N LEU A 184 -0.41 -12.20 31.35
CA LEU A 184 -0.42 -10.74 31.43
C LEU A 184 -1.72 -10.20 32.06
N GLN A 185 -2.88 -10.65 31.53
CA GLN A 185 -4.19 -10.23 32.05
C GLN A 185 -4.39 -10.64 33.51
N ARG A 186 -3.90 -11.82 33.91
CA ARG A 186 -3.95 -12.29 35.31
C ARG A 186 -3.04 -11.52 36.27
N THR A 187 -2.15 -10.65 35.78
CA THR A 187 -1.41 -9.71 36.64
C THR A 187 -2.27 -8.57 37.17
N GLY A 188 -3.43 -8.31 36.55
CA GLY A 188 -4.36 -7.23 36.90
C GLY A 188 -4.86 -6.49 35.65
N ASN A 189 -6.11 -6.02 35.67
CA ASN A 189 -6.78 -5.35 34.54
C ASN A 189 -6.04 -4.11 34.00
N ASP A 190 -5.23 -3.49 34.85
CA ASP A 190 -4.44 -2.28 34.62
C ASP A 190 -3.16 -2.53 33.79
N TRP A 191 -2.80 -3.78 33.49
CA TRP A 191 -1.54 -4.11 32.81
C TRP A 191 -1.34 -3.35 31.50
N ILE A 192 -2.42 -3.14 30.73
CA ILE A 192 -2.39 -2.37 29.47
C ILE A 192 -2.03 -0.92 29.74
N GLU A 193 -2.70 -0.28 30.72
CA GLU A 193 -2.40 1.11 31.09
C GLU A 193 -0.95 1.27 31.56
N VAL A 194 -0.46 0.34 32.38
CA VAL A 194 0.93 0.30 32.82
C VAL A 194 1.89 0.19 31.64
N ALA A 195 1.58 -0.65 30.65
CA ALA A 195 2.39 -0.78 29.44
C ALA A 195 2.48 0.55 28.67
N PHE A 196 1.36 1.23 28.42
CA PHE A 196 1.35 2.53 27.74
C PHE A 196 2.09 3.63 28.50
N ARG A 197 1.89 3.71 29.83
CA ARG A 197 2.63 4.68 30.66
C ARG A 197 4.14 4.43 30.66
N THR A 198 4.54 3.16 30.71
CA THR A 198 5.95 2.75 30.59
C THR A 198 6.52 3.14 29.23
N ALA A 199 5.82 2.80 28.15
CA ALA A 199 6.25 3.09 26.79
C ALA A 199 6.41 4.60 26.53
N ARG A 200 5.48 5.42 27.03
CA ARG A 200 5.57 6.89 26.93
C ARG A 200 6.81 7.44 27.63
N ALA A 201 7.17 6.89 28.78
CA ALA A 201 8.36 7.32 29.51
C ALA A 201 9.66 6.89 28.78
N ALA A 202 9.67 5.71 28.17
CA ALA A 202 10.82 5.19 27.44
C ALA A 202 11.13 6.02 26.18
N ASP A 203 10.11 6.27 25.35
CA ASP A 203 10.23 7.10 24.15
C ASP A 203 9.00 8.02 23.94
N PRO A 204 9.10 9.29 24.37
CA PRO A 204 8.03 10.26 24.15
C PRO A 204 7.77 10.62 22.68
N GLY A 205 8.72 10.36 21.77
CA GLY A 205 8.64 10.75 20.37
C GLY A 205 7.85 9.79 19.48
N ALA A 206 7.66 8.54 19.91
CA ALA A 206 6.90 7.54 19.18
C ALA A 206 5.39 7.68 19.43
N LYS A 207 4.58 7.38 18.41
CA LYS A 207 3.13 7.17 18.58
C LYS A 207 2.89 5.80 19.21
N LEU A 208 2.09 5.75 20.26
CA LEU A 208 1.80 4.53 21.01
C LEU A 208 0.44 3.97 20.60
N CYS A 209 0.46 2.79 19.97
CA CYS A 209 -0.72 2.13 19.43
C CYS A 209 -1.16 0.93 20.27
N TYR A 210 -2.47 0.77 20.40
CA TYR A 210 -3.09 -0.51 20.74
C TYR A 210 -3.41 -1.24 19.43
N ASN A 211 -3.00 -2.50 19.25
CA ASN A 211 -3.22 -3.27 18.01
C ASN A 211 -4.04 -4.54 18.30
N ASP A 212 -4.99 -4.89 17.42
CA ASP A 212 -5.79 -6.11 17.55
C ASP A 212 -6.47 -6.47 16.21
N TYR A 213 -6.92 -7.71 16.09
CA TYR A 213 -7.79 -8.20 15.02
C TYR A 213 -9.23 -8.36 15.49
N ASN A 214 -10.14 -8.55 14.54
CA ASN A 214 -11.57 -8.71 14.79
C ASN A 214 -12.16 -7.54 15.58
N ILE A 215 -11.62 -6.35 15.30
CA ILE A 215 -12.08 -5.06 15.84
C ILE A 215 -12.48 -4.10 14.73
N GLU A 216 -12.59 -4.60 13.49
CA GLU A 216 -12.91 -3.83 12.30
C GLU A 216 -14.43 -3.62 12.18
N ASN A 217 -15.23 -4.65 12.47
CA ASN A 217 -16.69 -4.56 12.37
C ASN A 217 -17.27 -3.84 13.59
N TRP A 218 -17.89 -2.68 13.38
CA TRP A 218 -18.43 -1.83 14.45
C TRP A 218 -19.44 -2.56 15.34
N THR A 219 -20.17 -3.53 14.80
CA THR A 219 -21.22 -4.24 15.53
C THR A 219 -20.70 -5.30 16.51
N TRP A 220 -19.42 -5.65 16.44
CA TRP A 220 -18.86 -6.73 17.24
C TRP A 220 -18.54 -6.29 18.66
N ALA A 221 -18.78 -7.20 19.62
CA ALA A 221 -18.53 -6.95 21.04
C ALA A 221 -17.06 -6.62 21.32
N LYS A 222 -16.13 -7.30 20.63
CA LYS A 222 -14.69 -7.03 20.74
C LYS A 222 -14.34 -5.60 20.33
N THR A 223 -14.88 -5.12 19.19
CA THR A 223 -14.73 -3.73 18.73
C THR A 223 -15.24 -2.72 19.77
N GLN A 224 -16.45 -2.95 20.31
CA GLN A 224 -17.04 -2.07 21.31
C GLN A 224 -16.26 -2.04 22.64
N ALA A 225 -15.67 -3.18 23.02
CA ALA A 225 -14.86 -3.28 24.23
C ALA A 225 -13.52 -2.54 24.08
N VAL A 226 -12.85 -2.68 22.94
CA VAL A 226 -11.63 -1.90 22.64
C VAL A 226 -11.96 -0.40 22.56
N TYR A 227 -13.06 -0.02 21.89
CA TYR A 227 -13.51 1.37 21.83
C TYR A 227 -13.74 1.96 23.24
N SER A 228 -14.39 1.20 24.12
CA SER A 228 -14.65 1.61 25.50
C SER A 228 -13.36 1.79 26.30
N MET A 229 -12.38 0.90 26.14
CA MET A 229 -11.06 1.03 26.77
C MET A 229 -10.32 2.27 26.28
N VAL A 230 -10.27 2.51 24.96
CA VAL A 230 -9.58 3.68 24.41
C VAL A 230 -10.26 4.97 24.86
N ARG A 231 -11.59 5.00 24.89
CA ARG A 231 -12.35 6.15 25.41
C ARG A 231 -12.01 6.43 26.88
N ASP A 232 -11.99 5.40 27.73
CA ASP A 232 -11.60 5.51 29.14
C ASP A 232 -10.16 6.02 29.29
N PHE A 233 -9.23 5.48 28.51
CA PHE A 233 -7.83 5.90 28.49
C PHE A 233 -7.68 7.37 28.15
N LYS A 234 -8.39 7.86 27.12
CA LYS A 234 -8.39 9.28 26.76
C LYS A 234 -9.00 10.15 27.84
N GLN A 235 -10.07 9.71 28.51
CA GLN A 235 -10.70 10.44 29.61
C GLN A 235 -9.78 10.56 30.84
N ARG A 236 -8.99 9.53 31.15
CA ARG A 236 -8.10 9.50 32.33
C ARG A 236 -6.65 9.91 32.03
N GLY A 237 -6.34 10.33 30.81
CA GLY A 237 -4.99 10.75 30.43
C GLY A 237 -3.96 9.61 30.38
N VAL A 238 -4.38 8.40 30.00
CA VAL A 238 -3.46 7.31 29.64
C VAL A 238 -2.86 7.63 28.27
N PRO A 239 -1.53 7.51 28.09
CA PRO A 239 -0.85 8.00 26.88
C PRO A 239 -0.99 7.02 25.71
N ILE A 240 -2.16 7.04 25.07
CA ILE A 240 -2.44 6.32 23.82
C ILE A 240 -2.65 7.32 22.67
N ASP A 241 -1.96 7.08 21.57
CA ASP A 241 -1.99 7.96 20.39
C ASP A 241 -2.69 7.33 19.20
N CYS A 242 -2.72 6.00 19.11
CA CYS A 242 -3.27 5.30 17.96
C CYS A 242 -3.98 3.99 18.29
N VAL A 243 -4.81 3.54 17.36
CA VAL A 243 -5.35 2.17 17.32
C VAL A 243 -5.01 1.55 15.97
N GLY A 244 -4.33 0.41 16.01
CA GLY A 244 -4.02 -0.44 14.88
C GLY A 244 -5.13 -1.49 14.70
N PHE A 245 -5.63 -1.59 13.48
CA PHE A 245 -6.62 -2.58 13.05
C PHE A 245 -5.90 -3.58 12.16
N GLN A 246 -5.67 -4.80 12.65
CA GLN A 246 -4.93 -5.82 11.91
C GLN A 246 -5.55 -6.04 10.54
N SER A 247 -6.89 -6.07 10.44
CA SER A 247 -7.59 -6.16 9.16
C SER A 247 -7.30 -7.46 8.38
N HIS A 248 -7.19 -8.56 9.12
CA HIS A 248 -7.09 -9.92 8.57
C HIS A 248 -8.46 -10.43 8.09
N PHE A 249 -8.87 -10.04 6.89
CA PHE A 249 -10.20 -10.35 6.38
C PHE A 249 -10.26 -11.73 5.70
N ASN A 250 -11.21 -12.55 6.11
CA ASN A 250 -11.46 -13.89 5.55
C ASN A 250 -12.95 -14.25 5.65
N ASN A 251 -13.33 -15.47 5.31
CA ASN A 251 -14.74 -15.89 5.36
C ASN A 251 -15.35 -15.88 6.77
N ASP A 252 -14.57 -16.17 7.80
CA ASP A 252 -15.03 -16.18 9.20
C ASP A 252 -15.07 -14.77 9.80
N SER A 253 -14.24 -13.87 9.28
CA SER A 253 -14.15 -12.48 9.70
C SER A 253 -14.10 -11.57 8.48
N PRO A 254 -15.23 -11.41 7.77
CA PRO A 254 -15.27 -10.69 6.51
C PRO A 254 -15.15 -9.18 6.72
N TYR A 255 -14.63 -8.50 5.71
CA TYR A 255 -14.76 -7.05 5.61
C TYR A 255 -16.23 -6.64 5.59
N ASP A 256 -16.57 -5.60 6.34
CA ASP A 256 -17.86 -4.92 6.31
C ASP A 256 -17.65 -3.43 6.05
N SER A 257 -18.55 -2.82 5.27
CA SER A 257 -18.55 -1.37 5.00
C SER A 257 -18.59 -0.48 6.25
N ASN A 258 -19.07 -1.00 7.37
CA ASN A 258 -19.04 -0.31 8.65
C ASN A 258 -17.63 -0.16 9.24
N PHE A 259 -16.59 -0.77 8.64
CA PHE A 259 -15.20 -0.55 9.03
C PHE A 259 -14.83 0.94 8.98
N ARG A 260 -15.31 1.68 7.97
CA ARG A 260 -15.16 3.14 7.93
C ARG A 260 -15.77 3.83 9.15
N THR A 261 -16.92 3.36 9.62
CA THR A 261 -17.56 3.87 10.84
C THR A 261 -16.68 3.60 12.04
N THR A 262 -16.12 2.39 12.17
CA THR A 262 -15.17 2.05 13.22
C THR A 262 -13.96 2.99 13.23
N LEU A 263 -13.28 3.15 12.09
CA LEU A 263 -12.13 4.05 11.97
C LEU A 263 -12.48 5.50 12.38
N ARG A 264 -13.64 6.01 11.95
CA ARG A 264 -14.13 7.35 12.32
C ARG A 264 -14.43 7.47 13.80
N SER A 265 -15.06 6.46 14.39
CA SER A 265 -15.41 6.45 15.81
C SER A 265 -14.17 6.50 16.69
N PHE A 266 -13.15 5.68 16.41
CA PHE A 266 -11.88 5.75 17.13
C PHE A 266 -11.17 7.09 16.89
N ALA A 267 -11.12 7.58 15.65
CA ALA A 267 -10.55 8.89 15.35
C ALA A 267 -11.21 10.03 16.14
N ALA A 268 -12.52 9.96 16.37
CA ALA A 268 -13.27 10.95 17.15
C ALA A 268 -12.90 10.98 18.65
N LEU A 269 -12.25 9.93 19.18
CA LEU A 269 -11.69 9.92 20.53
C LEU A 269 -10.37 10.71 20.64
N GLY A 270 -9.87 11.27 19.54
CA GLY A 270 -8.60 12.01 19.50
C GLY A 270 -7.36 11.10 19.50
N VAL A 271 -7.52 9.88 18.96
CA VAL A 271 -6.40 8.99 18.58
C VAL A 271 -6.34 8.90 17.06
N ASP A 272 -5.16 8.63 16.52
CA ASP A 272 -5.01 8.23 15.13
C ASP A 272 -5.41 6.77 14.92
N VAL A 273 -5.64 6.39 13.67
CA VAL A 273 -5.95 5.00 13.31
C VAL A 273 -5.00 4.53 12.23
N ALA A 274 -4.70 3.22 12.19
CA ALA A 274 -3.86 2.62 11.17
C ALA A 274 -4.39 1.24 10.81
N VAL A 275 -4.34 0.90 9.53
CA VAL A 275 -4.51 -0.49 9.07
C VAL A 275 -3.14 -1.15 9.10
N THR A 276 -2.95 -2.18 9.93
CA THR A 276 -1.61 -2.61 10.36
C THR A 276 -1.14 -3.92 9.76
N GLU A 277 -2.04 -4.85 9.45
CA GLU A 277 -1.69 -6.22 9.05
C GLU A 277 -2.59 -6.73 7.91
N LEU A 278 -2.94 -5.84 6.97
CA LEU A 278 -3.95 -6.12 5.96
C LEU A 278 -3.56 -7.32 5.09
N ASP A 279 -4.42 -8.32 5.12
CA ASP A 279 -4.49 -9.38 4.15
C ASP A 279 -5.97 -9.75 3.95
N VAL A 280 -6.35 -10.13 2.73
CA VAL A 280 -7.75 -10.44 2.40
C VAL A 280 -7.78 -11.76 1.66
N GLN A 281 -8.41 -12.79 2.21
CA GLN A 281 -8.54 -14.10 1.59
C GLN A 281 -9.00 -13.99 0.13
N GLY A 282 -8.23 -14.58 -0.80
CA GLY A 282 -8.45 -14.54 -2.24
C GLY A 282 -8.08 -13.22 -2.94
N ALA A 283 -7.68 -12.20 -2.17
CA ALA A 283 -7.37 -10.85 -2.62
C ALA A 283 -8.40 -10.24 -3.60
N PRO A 284 -9.71 -10.22 -3.28
CA PRO A 284 -10.72 -9.58 -4.11
C PRO A 284 -10.41 -8.08 -4.28
N ALA A 285 -10.32 -7.65 -5.54
CA ALA A 285 -9.84 -6.32 -5.89
C ALA A 285 -10.76 -5.20 -5.32
N ALA A 286 -12.06 -5.47 -5.23
CA ALA A 286 -13.04 -4.56 -4.65
C ALA A 286 -12.84 -4.36 -3.14
N THR A 287 -12.60 -5.43 -2.38
CA THR A 287 -12.40 -5.33 -0.92
C THR A 287 -11.14 -4.54 -0.59
N TYR A 288 -10.04 -4.81 -1.30
CA TYR A 288 -8.81 -4.03 -1.15
C TYR A 288 -9.01 -2.54 -1.47
N ALA A 289 -9.76 -2.22 -2.53
CA ALA A 289 -10.12 -0.82 -2.84
C ALA A 289 -10.99 -0.20 -1.74
N ASN A 290 -11.95 -0.95 -1.20
CA ASN A 290 -12.85 -0.48 -0.16
C ASN A 290 -12.09 -0.12 1.13
N VAL A 291 -11.22 -1.03 1.61
CA VAL A 291 -10.35 -0.78 2.78
C VAL A 291 -9.44 0.43 2.54
N THR A 292 -8.90 0.56 1.32
CA THR A 292 -8.08 1.72 0.93
C THR A 292 -8.87 3.02 1.03
N ASN A 293 -10.08 3.04 0.46
CA ASN A 293 -10.97 4.20 0.49
C ASN A 293 -11.47 4.51 1.91
N ASP A 294 -11.63 3.52 2.78
CA ASP A 294 -11.99 3.74 4.18
C ASP A 294 -10.90 4.50 4.93
N CYS A 295 -9.64 4.13 4.75
CA CYS A 295 -8.52 4.88 5.31
C CYS A 295 -8.43 6.31 4.72
N LEU A 296 -8.57 6.44 3.39
CA LEU A 296 -8.55 7.75 2.72
C LEU A 296 -9.68 8.68 3.22
N ALA A 297 -10.84 8.12 3.55
CA ALA A 297 -12.01 8.85 4.04
C ALA A 297 -11.94 9.25 5.52
N VAL A 298 -10.86 8.91 6.23
CA VAL A 298 -10.62 9.27 7.64
C VAL A 298 -9.32 10.07 7.74
N PRO A 299 -9.36 11.38 8.05
CA PRO A 299 -8.16 12.23 8.09
C PRO A 299 -7.08 11.75 9.07
N ARG A 300 -7.50 11.08 10.15
CA ARG A 300 -6.60 10.50 11.16
C ARG A 300 -6.12 9.08 10.83
N CYS A 301 -6.49 8.52 9.67
CA CYS A 301 -5.90 7.26 9.22
C CYS A 301 -4.50 7.51 8.65
N LEU A 302 -3.48 7.02 9.35
CA LEU A 302 -2.07 7.29 9.06
C LEU A 302 -1.58 6.59 7.78
N GLY A 303 -2.14 5.42 7.48
CA GLY A 303 -1.73 4.59 6.36
C GLY A 303 -2.16 3.15 6.51
N ILE A 304 -1.70 2.34 5.55
CA ILE A 304 -2.05 0.93 5.42
C ILE A 304 -0.76 0.11 5.32
N THR A 305 -0.65 -0.96 6.10
CA THR A 305 0.40 -1.97 5.95
C THR A 305 -0.25 -3.29 5.55
N VAL A 306 0.25 -3.93 4.49
CA VAL A 306 -0.13 -5.30 4.12
C VAL A 306 0.78 -6.34 4.79
N TRP A 307 0.24 -7.47 5.21
CA TRP A 307 1.00 -8.46 6.01
C TRP A 307 1.84 -9.43 5.17
N GLY A 308 2.75 -8.85 4.39
CA GLY A 308 3.73 -9.54 3.56
C GLY A 308 3.92 -8.87 2.19
N VAL A 309 4.84 -9.41 1.39
CA VAL A 309 5.16 -8.87 0.06
C VAL A 309 4.45 -9.65 -1.05
N ARG A 310 4.79 -10.93 -1.24
CA ARG A 310 4.13 -11.85 -2.19
C ARG A 310 3.26 -12.84 -1.44
N ASP A 311 2.26 -13.42 -2.10
CA ASP A 311 1.43 -14.48 -1.52
C ASP A 311 2.26 -15.62 -0.89
N THR A 312 3.41 -15.98 -1.48
CA THR A 312 4.34 -17.00 -0.96
C THR A 312 5.11 -16.58 0.29
N ASP A 313 5.08 -15.30 0.64
CA ASP A 313 5.69 -14.75 1.85
C ASP A 313 4.65 -14.56 2.98
N SER A 314 3.36 -14.79 2.70
CA SER A 314 2.31 -14.64 3.71
C SER A 314 2.31 -15.80 4.70
N TRP A 315 2.02 -15.51 5.97
CA TRP A 315 1.68 -16.51 7.00
C TRP A 315 0.42 -17.34 6.68
N ARG A 316 -0.39 -16.90 5.71
CA ARG A 316 -1.61 -17.54 5.20
C ARG A 316 -1.53 -17.74 3.69
N ALA A 317 -0.38 -18.21 3.20
CA ALA A 317 -0.09 -18.30 1.77
C ALA A 317 -1.15 -19.09 0.98
N GLU A 318 -1.77 -20.10 1.59
CA GLU A 318 -2.84 -20.91 1.01
C GLU A 318 -4.08 -20.08 0.62
N GLN A 319 -4.26 -18.91 1.24
CA GLN A 319 -5.36 -18.00 0.97
C GLN A 319 -5.05 -17.01 -0.16
N SER A 320 -3.82 -16.99 -0.67
CA SER A 320 -3.31 -16.01 -1.65
C SER A 320 -3.78 -14.57 -1.35
N PRO A 321 -3.51 -14.01 -0.15
CA PRO A 321 -4.28 -12.89 0.35
C PRO A 321 -3.64 -11.52 0.08
N LEU A 322 -2.46 -11.46 -0.55
CA LEU A 322 -1.65 -10.24 -0.72
C LEU A 322 -1.78 -9.61 -2.12
N LEU A 323 -0.97 -8.58 -2.40
CA LEU A 323 -1.05 -7.77 -3.63
C LEU A 323 -0.17 -8.28 -4.78
N PHE A 324 0.79 -9.16 -4.49
CA PHE A 324 1.69 -9.75 -5.48
C PHE A 324 1.58 -11.28 -5.46
N GLY A 325 1.55 -11.90 -6.64
CA GLY A 325 1.63 -13.36 -6.74
C GLY A 325 3.03 -13.88 -6.40
N GLY A 326 3.17 -15.20 -6.28
CA GLY A 326 4.43 -15.85 -5.86
C GLY A 326 5.63 -15.56 -6.78
N ASN A 327 5.40 -15.33 -8.07
CA ASN A 327 6.43 -14.93 -9.04
C ASN A 327 6.70 -13.41 -9.07
N GLY A 328 6.06 -12.63 -8.18
CA GLY A 328 6.24 -11.19 -8.07
C GLY A 328 5.37 -10.35 -9.01
N ASN A 329 4.43 -10.94 -9.74
CA ASN A 329 3.50 -10.20 -10.59
C ASN A 329 2.47 -9.42 -9.75
N LYS A 330 2.14 -8.19 -10.18
CA LYS A 330 1.07 -7.38 -9.55
C LYS A 330 -0.29 -8.02 -9.82
N LYS A 331 -1.05 -8.35 -8.77
CA LYS A 331 -2.42 -8.89 -8.84
C LYS A 331 -3.45 -7.81 -9.20
N PRO A 332 -4.69 -8.17 -9.61
CA PRO A 332 -5.77 -7.18 -9.80
C PRO A 332 -5.97 -6.26 -8.58
N ALA A 333 -5.89 -6.81 -7.36
CA ALA A 333 -5.97 -6.05 -6.12
C ALA A 333 -4.92 -4.93 -6.02
N TYR A 334 -3.68 -5.16 -6.45
CA TYR A 334 -2.65 -4.12 -6.48
C TYR A 334 -3.11 -2.90 -7.28
N THR A 335 -3.69 -3.14 -8.46
CA THR A 335 -4.11 -2.06 -9.37
C THR A 335 -5.27 -1.29 -8.78
N SER A 336 -6.21 -1.98 -8.14
CA SER A 336 -7.33 -1.34 -7.46
C SER A 336 -6.89 -0.48 -6.27
N VAL A 337 -5.92 -0.95 -5.47
CA VAL A 337 -5.32 -0.13 -4.40
C VAL A 337 -4.62 1.09 -4.97
N LEU A 338 -3.74 0.92 -5.97
CA LEU A 338 -3.01 2.02 -6.58
C LEU A 338 -3.98 3.04 -7.21
N GLY A 339 -5.04 2.58 -7.88
CA GLY A 339 -6.08 3.41 -8.44
C GLY A 339 -6.84 4.21 -7.37
N ALA A 340 -7.21 3.59 -6.25
CA ALA A 340 -7.86 4.27 -5.14
C ALA A 340 -6.97 5.34 -4.49
N LEU A 341 -5.68 5.03 -4.27
CA LEU A 341 -4.71 5.99 -3.73
C LEU A 341 -4.53 7.20 -4.66
N ASN A 342 -4.34 6.97 -5.96
CA ASN A 342 -4.16 8.03 -6.94
C ASN A 342 -5.44 8.87 -7.13
N ALA A 343 -6.63 8.26 -7.05
CA ALA A 343 -7.90 8.97 -7.14
C ALA A 343 -8.13 9.97 -5.99
N ALA A 344 -7.50 9.77 -4.83
CA ALA A 344 -7.52 10.74 -3.74
C ALA A 344 -6.57 11.93 -3.96
N GLY A 345 -5.51 11.74 -4.75
CA GLY A 345 -4.57 12.80 -5.14
C GLY A 345 -5.02 13.63 -6.36
N SER A 346 -5.80 13.01 -7.26
CA SER A 346 -6.35 13.66 -8.45
C SER A 346 -7.81 14.07 -8.23
N SER A 347 -8.18 15.32 -8.50
CA SER A 347 -9.56 15.81 -8.45
C SER A 347 -10.46 15.28 -9.59
N THR A 348 -10.29 14.02 -10.02
CA THR A 348 -11.02 13.42 -11.16
C THR A 348 -11.68 12.11 -10.72
N PRO A 349 -13.00 11.91 -10.91
CA PRO A 349 -13.71 10.74 -10.40
C PRO A 349 -13.23 9.43 -11.05
N ALA A 350 -13.06 8.37 -10.25
CA ALA A 350 -12.77 7.02 -10.74
C ALA A 350 -14.01 6.40 -11.45
N PRO A 351 -13.84 5.57 -12.51
CA PRO A 351 -14.95 4.94 -13.21
C PRO A 351 -15.62 3.83 -12.38
N SER A 352 -16.95 3.79 -12.42
CA SER A 352 -17.83 2.91 -11.65
C SER A 352 -17.74 1.42 -12.08
N PRO A 353 -17.97 0.44 -11.17
CA PRO A 353 -18.00 -1.00 -11.46
C PRO A 353 -19.25 -1.47 -12.25
N GLY A 354 -19.68 -0.72 -13.26
CA GLY A 354 -20.80 -1.06 -14.14
C GLY A 354 -20.40 -1.92 -15.34
N SER A 355 -21.34 -2.73 -15.82
CA SER A 355 -21.32 -3.27 -17.19
C SER A 355 -21.49 -2.10 -18.16
N GLY A 356 -20.61 -2.01 -19.16
CA GLY A 356 -20.64 -0.91 -20.11
C GLY A 356 -19.66 -1.12 -21.26
N PRO A 357 -19.75 -0.31 -22.32
CA PRO A 357 -18.83 -0.35 -23.43
C PRO A 357 -17.41 0.05 -23.03
N ILE A 358 -16.43 -0.58 -23.68
CA ILE A 358 -15.01 -0.20 -23.61
C ILE A 358 -14.64 0.46 -24.93
N ARG A 359 -14.50 1.79 -24.92
CA ARG A 359 -14.24 2.59 -26.12
C ARG A 359 -12.74 2.88 -26.26
N GLY A 360 -12.15 2.58 -27.41
CA GLY A 360 -10.77 2.91 -27.74
C GLY A 360 -10.60 4.41 -27.99
N ALA A 361 -9.63 5.04 -27.32
CA ALA A 361 -9.40 6.48 -27.39
C ALA A 361 -8.94 6.93 -28.79
N GLY A 362 -8.10 6.12 -29.46
CA GLY A 362 -7.61 6.43 -30.81
C GLY A 362 -8.64 6.25 -31.93
N SER A 363 -9.66 5.40 -31.73
CA SER A 363 -10.64 5.06 -32.76
C SER A 363 -12.03 5.65 -32.51
N GLY A 364 -12.38 5.95 -31.25
CA GLY A 364 -13.75 6.24 -30.83
C GLY A 364 -14.69 5.05 -30.96
N ARG A 365 -14.19 3.84 -31.23
CA ARG A 365 -14.96 2.60 -31.42
C ARG A 365 -14.89 1.72 -30.19
N CYS A 366 -15.86 0.82 -30.06
CA CYS A 366 -16.02 -0.04 -28.92
C CYS A 366 -15.39 -1.42 -29.17
N LEU A 367 -14.91 -2.04 -28.09
CA LEU A 367 -14.53 -3.45 -28.07
C LEU A 367 -15.77 -4.30 -28.32
N ASP A 368 -15.75 -5.07 -29.41
CA ASP A 368 -16.92 -5.76 -29.96
C ASP A 368 -16.60 -7.23 -30.21
N VAL A 369 -17.58 -8.10 -29.92
CA VAL A 369 -17.57 -9.49 -30.37
C VAL A 369 -18.25 -9.56 -31.76
N PRO A 370 -17.51 -9.87 -32.84
CA PRO A 370 -18.02 -9.79 -34.20
C PRO A 370 -19.31 -10.58 -34.40
N GLY A 371 -20.33 -9.94 -34.97
CA GLY A 371 -21.61 -10.60 -35.29
C GLY A 371 -22.40 -11.06 -34.06
N ALA A 372 -22.04 -10.61 -32.86
CA ALA A 372 -22.63 -11.03 -31.59
C ALA A 372 -22.60 -12.56 -31.37
N VAL A 373 -21.61 -13.24 -31.95
CA VAL A 373 -21.44 -14.69 -31.76
C VAL A 373 -20.95 -15.02 -30.35
N THR A 374 -21.25 -16.23 -29.88
CA THR A 374 -20.84 -16.73 -28.56
C THR A 374 -19.85 -17.89 -28.64
N THR A 375 -19.32 -18.17 -29.84
CA THR A 375 -18.36 -19.26 -30.08
C THR A 375 -17.01 -18.95 -29.44
N ASP A 376 -16.50 -19.89 -28.65
CA ASP A 376 -15.18 -19.79 -28.04
C ASP A 376 -14.10 -19.69 -29.11
N GLY A 377 -13.11 -18.83 -28.85
CA GLY A 377 -12.08 -18.52 -29.81
C GLY A 377 -12.44 -17.44 -30.82
N THR A 378 -13.58 -16.76 -30.70
CA THR A 378 -13.88 -15.62 -31.58
C THR A 378 -12.99 -14.43 -31.21
N GLN A 379 -12.13 -13.98 -32.14
CA GLN A 379 -11.29 -12.79 -31.92
C GLN A 379 -12.17 -11.54 -31.85
N VAL A 380 -11.94 -10.70 -30.85
CA VAL A 380 -12.66 -9.43 -30.70
C VAL A 380 -12.09 -8.36 -31.63
N ASN A 381 -12.90 -7.37 -31.98
CA ASN A 381 -12.51 -6.29 -32.88
C ASN A 381 -12.96 -4.91 -32.35
N LEU A 382 -12.62 -3.86 -33.09
CA LEU A 382 -13.25 -2.55 -32.97
C LEU A 382 -14.48 -2.48 -33.85
N TRP A 383 -15.57 -1.96 -33.29
CA TRP A 383 -16.79 -1.64 -34.04
C TRP A 383 -17.44 -0.37 -33.52
N ASP A 384 -18.25 0.30 -34.34
CA ASP A 384 -19.02 1.47 -33.91
C ASP A 384 -19.86 1.15 -32.68
N CYS A 385 -19.78 2.03 -31.68
CA CYS A 385 -20.47 1.84 -30.40
C CYS A 385 -21.99 1.90 -30.59
N ASN A 386 -22.69 0.82 -30.25
CA ASN A 386 -24.12 0.66 -30.51
C ASN A 386 -24.93 0.14 -29.30
N ASN A 387 -24.27 0.04 -28.14
CA ASN A 387 -24.85 -0.40 -26.86
C ASN A 387 -25.48 -1.80 -26.87
N ARG A 388 -25.16 -2.65 -27.85
CA ARG A 388 -25.62 -4.05 -27.91
C ARG A 388 -24.86 -4.94 -26.94
N THR A 389 -25.44 -6.10 -26.62
CA THR A 389 -24.90 -7.06 -25.63
C THR A 389 -23.48 -7.50 -25.93
N ASN A 390 -23.10 -7.60 -27.21
CA ASN A 390 -21.76 -7.97 -27.67
C ASN A 390 -20.70 -6.88 -27.47
N GLN A 391 -21.08 -5.70 -26.95
CA GLN A 391 -20.20 -4.61 -26.54
C GLN A 391 -20.31 -4.31 -25.04
N GLN A 392 -21.11 -5.05 -24.27
CA GLN A 392 -21.26 -4.83 -22.83
C GLN A 392 -20.25 -5.66 -22.05
N TRP A 393 -19.24 -5.00 -21.49
CA TRP A 393 -18.16 -5.65 -20.76
C TRP A 393 -18.23 -5.34 -19.27
N THR A 394 -18.45 -6.38 -18.46
CA THR A 394 -18.45 -6.29 -17.00
C THR A 394 -17.06 -6.60 -16.46
N HIS A 395 -16.46 -5.65 -15.74
CA HIS A 395 -15.23 -5.92 -14.99
C HIS A 395 -15.59 -6.56 -13.65
N THR A 396 -15.12 -7.78 -13.40
CA THR A 396 -15.44 -8.53 -12.17
C THR A 396 -14.42 -8.27 -11.06
N ALA A 397 -14.78 -8.61 -9.82
CA ALA A 397 -13.85 -8.53 -8.69
C ALA A 397 -12.63 -9.46 -8.83
N ALA A 398 -12.72 -10.49 -9.67
CA ALA A 398 -11.61 -11.40 -10.01
C ALA A 398 -10.67 -10.83 -11.09
N GLY A 399 -10.99 -9.65 -11.65
CA GLY A 399 -10.22 -9.00 -12.71
C GLY A 399 -10.59 -9.45 -14.12
N GLU A 400 -11.70 -10.16 -14.31
CA GLU A 400 -12.13 -10.59 -15.64
C GLU A 400 -12.86 -9.45 -16.36
N LEU A 401 -12.84 -9.45 -17.69
CA LEU A 401 -13.75 -8.66 -18.53
C LEU A 401 -14.77 -9.60 -19.17
N ARG A 402 -15.97 -9.68 -18.59
CA ARG A 402 -17.03 -10.59 -19.02
C ARG A 402 -17.97 -9.96 -20.03
N VAL A 403 -18.37 -10.73 -21.02
CA VAL A 403 -19.43 -10.42 -22.00
C VAL A 403 -20.44 -11.58 -22.01
N TYR A 404 -21.71 -11.29 -22.26
CA TYR A 404 -22.82 -12.26 -22.21
C TYR A 404 -23.04 -12.98 -20.86
N GLY A 405 -22.30 -12.60 -19.81
CA GLY A 405 -22.39 -13.16 -18.47
C GLY A 405 -21.33 -14.24 -18.17
N ASP A 406 -21.14 -15.18 -19.08
CA ASP A 406 -20.28 -16.37 -18.88
C ASP A 406 -19.09 -16.48 -19.85
N LYS A 407 -18.93 -15.53 -20.78
CA LYS A 407 -17.75 -15.42 -21.63
C LYS A 407 -16.78 -14.37 -21.09
N CYS A 408 -15.51 -14.69 -21.14
CA CYS A 408 -14.41 -13.85 -20.69
C CYS A 408 -13.57 -13.40 -21.87
N LEU A 409 -13.08 -12.17 -21.81
CA LEU A 409 -11.99 -11.71 -22.65
C LEU A 409 -10.73 -12.52 -22.32
N ASP A 410 -10.19 -13.20 -23.32
CA ASP A 410 -9.21 -14.26 -23.19
C ASP A 410 -8.02 -13.98 -24.11
N ALA A 411 -6.80 -14.07 -23.56
CA ALA A 411 -5.58 -14.05 -24.36
C ALA A 411 -5.15 -15.48 -24.70
N ALA A 412 -5.02 -15.79 -25.99
CA ALA A 412 -4.63 -17.12 -26.48
C ALA A 412 -3.11 -17.40 -26.39
N GLY A 413 -2.37 -16.65 -25.56
CA GLY A 413 -0.91 -16.64 -25.48
C GLY A 413 -0.37 -15.45 -24.67
N THR A 414 0.96 -15.31 -24.62
CA THR A 414 1.62 -14.26 -23.81
C THR A 414 2.56 -13.34 -24.59
N GLY A 415 2.74 -13.57 -25.90
CA GLY A 415 3.63 -12.78 -26.76
C GLY A 415 2.95 -11.62 -27.48
N ASN A 416 3.76 -10.72 -28.07
CA ASN A 416 3.25 -9.68 -28.98
C ASN A 416 2.53 -10.34 -30.18
N GLY A 417 1.41 -9.76 -30.60
CA GLY A 417 0.57 -10.32 -31.66
C GLY A 417 -0.40 -11.41 -31.18
N THR A 418 -0.38 -11.76 -29.89
CA THR A 418 -1.33 -12.76 -29.36
C THR A 418 -2.76 -12.32 -29.62
N LYS A 419 -3.54 -13.23 -30.18
CA LYS A 419 -4.98 -13.08 -30.38
C LYS A 419 -5.72 -12.86 -29.05
N VAL A 420 -6.52 -11.80 -28.99
CA VAL A 420 -7.46 -11.54 -27.90
C VAL A 420 -8.86 -11.92 -28.36
N GLN A 421 -9.52 -12.81 -27.64
CA GLN A 421 -10.75 -13.48 -28.06
C GLN A 421 -11.76 -13.57 -26.92
N ILE A 422 -12.95 -14.09 -27.19
CA ILE A 422 -13.84 -14.59 -26.14
C ILE A 422 -13.63 -16.09 -25.92
N TYR A 423 -13.70 -16.52 -24.66
CA TYR A 423 -13.67 -17.93 -24.27
C TYR A 423 -14.56 -18.14 -23.03
N GLY A 424 -14.98 -19.37 -22.74
CA GLY A 424 -15.66 -19.68 -21.48
C GLY A 424 -14.84 -19.22 -20.26
N CYS A 425 -15.49 -18.56 -19.29
CA CYS A 425 -14.80 -18.11 -18.08
C CYS A 425 -14.39 -19.30 -17.20
N TRP A 426 -13.10 -19.43 -16.90
CA TRP A 426 -12.57 -20.49 -16.03
C TRP A 426 -11.62 -19.99 -14.93
N GLY A 427 -11.42 -18.66 -14.84
CA GLY A 427 -10.62 -18.03 -13.78
C GLY A 427 -9.10 -18.02 -14.02
N GLY A 428 -8.65 -18.42 -15.21
CA GLY A 428 -7.24 -18.39 -15.61
C GLY A 428 -6.65 -16.97 -15.67
N ASP A 429 -5.35 -16.83 -15.40
CA ASP A 429 -4.69 -15.52 -15.41
C ASP A 429 -4.62 -14.88 -16.81
N ASN A 430 -4.78 -15.66 -17.88
CA ASN A 430 -4.92 -15.17 -19.25
C ASN A 430 -6.31 -14.56 -19.55
N GLN A 431 -7.26 -14.70 -18.62
CA GLN A 431 -8.58 -14.08 -18.66
C GLN A 431 -8.73 -12.91 -17.67
N LYS A 432 -7.65 -12.58 -16.95
CA LYS A 432 -7.62 -11.47 -16.00
C LYS A 432 -6.88 -10.28 -16.58
N TRP A 433 -7.40 -9.10 -16.32
CA TRP A 433 -6.97 -7.83 -16.90
C TRP A 433 -6.86 -6.77 -15.80
N ARG A 434 -5.84 -5.92 -15.91
CA ARG A 434 -5.68 -4.72 -15.09
C ARG A 434 -6.13 -3.52 -15.89
N LEU A 435 -7.15 -2.82 -15.40
CA LEU A 435 -7.60 -1.54 -15.94
C LEU A 435 -6.77 -0.44 -15.29
N ASN A 436 -5.82 0.13 -16.02
CA ASN A 436 -4.91 1.14 -15.47
C ASN A 436 -5.54 2.55 -15.57
N PRO A 437 -5.19 3.48 -14.66
CA PRO A 437 -5.70 4.86 -14.67
C PRO A 437 -5.39 5.64 -15.95
N ASP A 438 -4.30 5.27 -16.62
CA ASP A 438 -3.89 5.88 -17.88
C ASP A 438 -4.74 5.41 -19.08
N GLY A 439 -5.73 4.54 -18.86
CA GLY A 439 -6.62 3.98 -19.88
C GLY A 439 -6.07 2.72 -20.56
N SER A 440 -4.87 2.25 -20.22
CA SER A 440 -4.40 0.96 -20.74
C SER A 440 -5.10 -0.22 -20.06
N ILE A 441 -5.32 -1.30 -20.81
CA ILE A 441 -5.85 -2.57 -20.30
C ILE A 441 -4.77 -3.63 -20.45
N VAL A 442 -4.26 -4.18 -19.36
CA VAL A 442 -3.08 -5.07 -19.37
C VAL A 442 -3.46 -6.49 -18.92
N GLY A 443 -3.10 -7.50 -19.71
CA GLY A 443 -3.30 -8.90 -19.32
C GLY A 443 -2.44 -9.27 -18.11
N VAL A 444 -3.03 -9.90 -17.10
CA VAL A 444 -2.34 -10.26 -15.85
C VAL A 444 -1.24 -11.29 -16.09
N GLN A 445 -1.51 -12.33 -16.89
CA GLN A 445 -0.51 -13.36 -17.21
C GLN A 445 0.63 -12.84 -18.09
N SER A 446 0.31 -12.06 -19.13
CA SER A 446 1.29 -11.64 -20.14
C SER A 446 2.05 -10.37 -19.77
N GLY A 447 1.46 -9.49 -18.96
CA GLY A 447 1.97 -8.14 -18.75
C GLY A 447 1.87 -7.22 -19.98
N LEU A 448 1.19 -7.66 -21.04
CA LEU A 448 1.02 -6.92 -22.31
C LEU A 448 -0.31 -6.16 -22.36
N CYS A 449 -0.33 -5.07 -23.13
CA CYS A 449 -1.50 -4.22 -23.32
C CYS A 449 -2.43 -4.76 -24.41
N LEU A 450 -3.72 -4.55 -24.22
CA LEU A 450 -4.75 -4.71 -25.23
C LEU A 450 -4.57 -3.63 -26.30
N ASP A 451 -4.36 -4.07 -27.54
CA ASP A 451 -3.85 -3.28 -28.65
C ASP A 451 -4.74 -3.47 -29.89
N ALA A 452 -5.22 -2.36 -30.46
CA ALA A 452 -5.85 -2.39 -31.78
C ALA A 452 -4.77 -2.54 -32.86
N ALA A 453 -4.82 -3.65 -33.58
CA ALA A 453 -3.74 -4.10 -34.43
C ALA A 453 -3.36 -3.07 -35.50
N ALA A 454 -2.04 -2.88 -35.68
CA ALA A 454 -1.47 -1.93 -36.64
C ALA A 454 -1.98 -0.48 -36.50
N ASN A 455 -2.39 -0.07 -35.29
CA ASN A 455 -3.05 1.22 -35.03
C ASN A 455 -4.34 1.43 -35.85
N GLY A 456 -4.99 0.34 -36.28
CA GLY A 456 -6.23 0.40 -37.04
C GLY A 456 -7.34 1.08 -36.23
N THR A 457 -8.13 1.91 -36.90
CA THR A 457 -9.25 2.63 -36.29
C THR A 457 -10.59 2.29 -36.91
N ALA A 458 -10.62 1.52 -38.00
CA ALA A 458 -11.84 1.16 -38.73
C ALA A 458 -12.61 0.00 -38.06
N ASN A 459 -13.91 -0.10 -38.38
CA ASN A 459 -14.70 -1.28 -38.05
C ASN A 459 -14.02 -2.55 -38.56
N GLY A 460 -13.94 -3.58 -37.72
CA GLY A 460 -13.26 -4.83 -38.06
C GLY A 460 -11.79 -4.89 -37.67
N THR A 461 -11.20 -3.80 -37.16
CA THR A 461 -9.81 -3.84 -36.67
C THR A 461 -9.70 -4.84 -35.52
N LEU A 462 -8.90 -5.88 -35.69
CA LEU A 462 -8.73 -6.94 -34.70
C LEU A 462 -7.94 -6.45 -33.48
N ILE A 463 -8.25 -7.04 -32.32
CA ILE A 463 -7.53 -6.79 -31.08
C ILE A 463 -6.50 -7.89 -30.83
N GLN A 464 -5.34 -7.47 -30.37
CA GLN A 464 -4.22 -8.32 -29.99
C GLN A 464 -3.62 -7.90 -28.64
N LEU A 465 -2.68 -8.68 -28.13
CA LEU A 465 -1.74 -8.21 -27.11
C LEU A 465 -0.50 -7.63 -27.76
N HIS A 466 -0.01 -6.53 -27.22
CA HIS A 466 1.28 -5.95 -27.60
C HIS A 466 1.95 -5.27 -26.41
N SER A 467 3.26 -5.06 -26.51
CA SER A 467 4.04 -4.29 -25.54
C SER A 467 3.40 -2.92 -25.34
N CYS A 468 3.22 -2.55 -24.07
CA CYS A 468 2.58 -1.30 -23.69
C CYS A 468 3.41 -0.11 -24.16
N SER A 469 2.81 0.76 -24.98
CA SER A 469 3.49 1.88 -25.65
C SER A 469 2.90 3.26 -25.32
N ASN A 470 1.80 3.31 -24.56
CA ASN A 470 0.97 4.50 -24.34
C ASN A 470 0.32 5.08 -25.61
N GLY A 471 0.37 4.35 -26.74
CA GLY A 471 -0.27 4.75 -28.00
C GLY A 471 -1.79 4.83 -27.89
N GLY A 472 -2.42 5.70 -28.69
CA GLY A 472 -3.87 5.88 -28.68
C GLY A 472 -4.67 4.61 -29.01
N ASN A 473 -4.05 3.65 -29.70
CA ASN A 473 -4.60 2.33 -30.03
C ASN A 473 -4.58 1.34 -28.84
N GLN A 474 -3.95 1.70 -27.72
CA GLN A 474 -3.88 0.92 -26.48
C GLN A 474 -4.58 1.62 -25.30
N ARG A 475 -5.30 2.70 -25.58
CA ARG A 475 -5.98 3.54 -24.60
C ARG A 475 -7.48 3.34 -24.72
N TRP A 476 -8.15 3.16 -23.59
CA TRP A 476 -9.55 2.78 -23.51
C TRP A 476 -10.26 3.55 -22.41
N THR A 477 -11.53 3.88 -22.64
CA THR A 477 -12.42 4.53 -21.67
C THR A 477 -13.65 3.67 -21.44
N ARG A 478 -14.10 3.58 -20.19
CA ARG A 478 -15.38 2.96 -19.81
C ARG A 478 -16.41 4.05 -19.59
N SER A 479 -17.62 3.87 -20.10
CA SER A 479 -18.76 4.80 -19.93
C SER A 479 -19.97 4.06 -19.41
#